data_AF-A0A3A8GQ18-F1
#
_entry.id   AF-A0A3A8GQ18-F1
#
_cell.length_a   1.000
_cell.length_b   1.000
_cell.length_c   1.000
_cell.angle_alpha   90.00
_cell.angle_beta   90.00
_cell.angle_gamma   90.00
#
_symmetry.space_group_name_H-M   'P 1'
#
loop_
_entity.id
_entity.type
_entity.pdbx_description
1 polymer ?
#
loop_
_entity_poly.entity_id
_entity_poly.type
_entity_poly.pdbx_seq_one_letter_code
_entity_poly.pdbx_strand_id
1 'polypeptide(L)'
;MLAGCGAAPEEEGAEFDVEVAKSSLSFTGWVVYDAGTRCTVGGSTMHCCPTGYAMIGAHLSKDVFKCAQLSSTSGSRFLDAGGRRNGMHACPYGSVMVGLHVSNDYLACQYPGTSVVSEYVDGSPGTNDSYPMHVCGAGGYAMSGIHVSNNLFTCAR
;
A
#
# COMPACT_ATOMS: atom_id res chain seq x y z
N MET A 1 -23.22 -37.25 -57.01
CA MET A 1 -23.57 -37.62 -55.62
C MET A 1 -22.54 -36.94 -54.74
N LEU A 2 -22.79 -35.69 -54.31
CA LEU A 2 -23.39 -35.28 -53.03
C LEU A 2 -22.58 -35.69 -51.77
N ALA A 3 -22.24 -34.65 -51.00
CA ALA A 3 -21.94 -34.60 -49.56
C ALA A 3 -20.64 -35.25 -49.06
N GLY A 4 -19.92 -34.70 -48.08
CA GLY A 4 -20.24 -33.59 -47.19
C GLY A 4 -19.06 -33.25 -46.28
N CYS A 5 -19.13 -32.04 -45.74
CA CYS A 5 -18.28 -31.44 -44.72
C CYS A 5 -18.53 -32.06 -43.33
N GLY A 6 -17.47 -32.20 -42.54
CA GLY A 6 -17.53 -32.57 -41.13
C GLY A 6 -16.36 -31.94 -40.37
N ALA A 7 -16.62 -30.79 -39.76
CA ALA A 7 -15.72 -30.15 -38.81
C ALA A 7 -15.66 -30.99 -37.53
N ALA A 8 -14.46 -31.26 -37.03
CA ALA A 8 -14.27 -31.77 -35.68
C ALA A 8 -14.35 -30.57 -34.71
N PRO A 9 -15.02 -30.73 -33.56
CA PRO A 9 -15.23 -29.64 -32.62
C PRO A 9 -13.91 -29.21 -32.01
N GLU A 10 -13.70 -27.90 -31.99
CA GLU A 10 -12.68 -27.24 -31.18
C GLU A 10 -13.04 -27.53 -29.72
N GLU A 11 -12.27 -28.40 -29.07
CA GLU A 11 -12.36 -28.65 -27.64
C GLU A 11 -12.17 -27.30 -26.94
N GLU A 12 -13.25 -26.91 -26.27
CA GLU A 12 -13.43 -25.64 -25.61
C GLU A 12 -12.23 -25.31 -24.74
N GLY A 13 -11.72 -24.09 -24.93
CA GLY A 13 -10.68 -23.55 -24.07
C GLY A 13 -11.11 -23.72 -22.63
N ALA A 14 -10.30 -24.47 -21.87
CA ALA A 14 -10.39 -24.44 -20.43
C ALA A 14 -10.26 -22.96 -20.03
N GLU A 15 -11.38 -22.34 -19.65
CA GLU A 15 -11.38 -21.12 -18.88
C GLU A 15 -10.64 -21.47 -17.59
N PHE A 16 -9.32 -21.25 -17.62
CA PHE A 16 -8.56 -21.13 -16.41
C PHE A 16 -9.02 -19.81 -15.82
N ASP A 17 -10.13 -19.85 -15.08
CA ASP A 17 -10.46 -18.86 -14.08
C ASP A 17 -9.29 -18.83 -13.11
N VAL A 18 -8.23 -18.12 -13.49
CA VAL A 18 -7.37 -17.49 -12.51
C VAL A 18 -8.35 -16.62 -11.76
N GLU A 19 -8.84 -17.09 -10.61
CA GLU A 19 -9.26 -16.18 -9.56
C GLU A 19 -8.03 -15.29 -9.35
N VAL A 20 -8.00 -14.15 -10.06
CA VAL A 20 -7.00 -13.11 -9.93
C VAL A 20 -6.99 -12.85 -8.45
N ALA A 21 -5.92 -13.33 -7.81
CA ALA A 21 -5.93 -13.66 -6.41
C ALA A 21 -6.61 -12.53 -5.65
N LYS A 22 -7.75 -12.83 -5.00
CA LYS A 22 -8.39 -11.94 -4.01
C LYS A 22 -7.51 -11.76 -2.77
N SER A 23 -6.19 -11.81 -2.93
CA SER A 23 -5.20 -11.37 -1.96
C SER A 23 -4.89 -9.91 -2.25
N SER A 24 -5.94 -9.10 -2.08
CA SER A 24 -5.76 -7.68 -1.82
C SER A 24 -5.37 -7.52 -0.36
N LEU A 25 -4.44 -6.62 -0.10
CA LEU A 25 -4.10 -6.10 1.22
C LEU A 25 -5.34 -6.03 2.12
N SER A 26 -5.37 -6.86 3.15
CA SER A 26 -6.56 -7.04 3.98
C SER A 26 -6.43 -6.31 5.30
N PHE A 27 -7.43 -5.49 5.61
CA PHE A 27 -7.55 -4.73 6.84
C PHE A 27 -8.71 -5.26 7.69
N THR A 28 -8.58 -5.18 9.01
CA THR A 28 -9.64 -5.61 9.95
C THR A 28 -10.74 -4.55 10.16
N GLY A 29 -10.69 -3.44 9.43
CA GLY A 29 -11.66 -2.34 9.48
C GLY A 29 -11.39 -1.27 10.54
N TRP A 30 -10.42 -1.46 11.44
CA TRP A 30 -10.06 -0.46 12.45
C TRP A 30 -9.16 0.61 11.85
N VAL A 31 -9.64 1.85 11.84
CA VAL A 31 -8.92 3.01 11.33
C VAL A 31 -8.75 4.05 12.44
N VAL A 32 -7.55 4.57 12.59
CA VAL A 32 -7.22 5.60 13.59
C VAL A 32 -6.44 6.74 12.94
N TYR A 33 -6.58 7.94 13.50
CA TYR A 33 -5.65 9.03 13.24
C TYR A 33 -4.61 9.03 14.35
N ASP A 34 -3.37 8.69 14.00
CA ASP A 34 -2.23 8.70 14.90
C ASP A 34 -1.50 10.04 14.79
N ALA A 35 -1.31 10.72 15.91
CA ALA A 35 -0.71 12.05 15.99
C ALA A 35 0.62 12.06 16.76
N GLY A 36 1.28 10.91 16.94
CA GLY A 36 2.48 10.93 17.78
C GLY A 36 3.14 9.61 18.13
N THR A 37 2.62 8.46 17.72
CA THR A 37 3.26 7.17 18.02
C THR A 37 4.66 7.16 17.41
N ARG A 38 5.68 7.05 18.26
CA ARG A 38 7.08 6.99 17.81
C ARG A 38 7.54 5.54 17.80
N CYS A 39 8.32 5.17 16.80
CA CYS A 39 9.04 3.91 16.81
C CYS A 39 10.49 4.09 16.35
N THR A 40 11.39 3.22 16.81
CA THR A 40 12.79 3.21 16.37
C THR A 40 13.01 2.04 15.41
N VAL A 41 13.45 2.33 14.19
CA VAL A 41 13.70 1.32 13.16
C VAL A 41 15.05 1.61 12.52
N GLY A 42 15.95 0.62 12.49
CA GLY A 42 17.31 0.79 11.96
C GLY A 42 18.11 1.90 12.65
N GLY A 43 17.86 2.16 13.94
CA GLY A 43 18.51 3.23 14.71
C GLY A 43 17.94 4.64 14.51
N SER A 44 16.90 4.81 13.69
CA SER A 44 16.22 6.10 13.50
C SER A 44 14.86 6.12 14.21
N THR A 45 14.60 7.16 15.00
CA THR A 45 13.29 7.41 15.63
C THR A 45 12.39 8.21 14.71
N MET A 46 11.19 7.71 14.41
CA MET A 46 10.25 8.37 13.51
C MET A 46 8.81 8.21 13.97
N HIS A 47 7.89 8.96 13.37
CA HIS A 47 6.46 8.73 13.55
C HIS A 47 6.11 7.42 12.84
N CYS A 48 5.40 6.54 13.53
CA CYS A 48 4.92 5.27 13.01
C CYS A 48 3.47 5.08 13.38
N CYS A 49 2.73 4.35 12.56
CA CYS A 49 1.46 3.78 12.99
C CYS A 49 1.66 2.82 14.18
N PRO A 50 0.62 2.59 15.00
CA PRO A 50 0.65 1.58 16.05
C PRO A 50 1.06 0.20 15.52
N THR A 51 1.59 -0.66 16.39
CA THR A 51 1.98 -2.02 16.01
C THR A 51 0.80 -2.77 15.37
N GLY A 52 1.02 -3.38 14.20
CA GLY A 52 -0.02 -4.06 13.42
C GLY A 52 -0.83 -3.16 12.48
N TYR A 53 -0.49 -1.87 12.36
CA TYR A 53 -1.15 -0.94 11.45
C TYR A 53 -0.22 -0.50 10.32
N ALA A 54 -0.82 -0.25 9.15
CA ALA A 54 -0.17 0.39 8.00
C ALA A 54 -0.70 1.81 7.80
N MET A 55 0.13 2.67 7.23
CA MET A 55 -0.27 4.00 6.81
C MET A 55 -1.20 3.88 5.60
N ILE A 56 -2.37 4.51 5.66
CA ILE A 56 -3.32 4.62 4.55
C ILE A 56 -3.55 6.09 4.14
N GLY A 57 -2.87 7.02 4.82
CA GLY A 57 -2.90 8.44 4.53
C GLY A 57 -2.02 9.22 5.50
N ALA A 58 -1.70 10.46 5.14
CA ALA A 58 -0.88 11.33 5.95
C ALA A 58 -1.24 12.81 5.76
N HIS A 59 -1.20 13.55 6.87
CA HIS A 59 -1.25 15.00 6.89
C HIS A 59 0.13 15.54 7.27
N LEU A 60 1.00 15.70 6.26
CA LEU A 60 2.44 15.93 6.44
C LEU A 60 2.77 17.18 7.28
N SER A 61 1.99 18.26 7.16
CA SER A 61 2.23 19.49 7.92
C SER A 61 1.82 19.44 9.39
N LYS A 62 1.00 18.47 9.78
CA LYS A 62 0.58 18.26 11.18
C LYS A 62 1.24 17.05 11.82
N ASP A 63 2.05 16.31 11.06
CA ASP A 63 2.63 15.03 11.48
C ASP A 63 1.56 14.09 12.04
N VAL A 64 0.43 13.93 11.31
CA VAL A 64 -0.67 13.01 11.66
C VAL A 64 -0.82 11.98 10.55
N PHE A 65 -0.88 10.70 10.91
CA PHE A 65 -1.07 9.59 9.98
C PHE A 65 -2.45 8.97 10.15
N LYS A 66 -3.08 8.60 9.04
CA LYS A 66 -4.23 7.71 9.07
C LYS A 66 -3.72 6.29 8.95
N CYS A 67 -4.02 5.49 9.96
CA CYS A 67 -3.50 4.16 10.11
C CYS A 67 -4.66 3.16 10.08
N ALA A 68 -4.52 2.09 9.30
CA ALA A 68 -5.49 1.00 9.29
C ALA A 68 -4.84 -0.30 9.76
N GLN A 69 -5.56 -1.05 10.59
CA GLN A 69 -5.05 -2.30 11.15
C GLN A 69 -4.98 -3.37 10.06
N LEU A 70 -3.79 -3.94 9.88
CA LEU A 70 -3.56 -5.07 9.00
C LEU A 70 -4.16 -6.34 9.62
N SER A 71 -4.74 -7.20 8.79
CA SER A 71 -5.21 -8.53 9.20
C SER A 71 -4.09 -9.40 9.78
N SER A 72 -2.88 -9.23 9.25
CA SER A 72 -1.66 -9.89 9.68
C SER A 72 -0.43 -9.15 9.14
N THR A 73 0.71 -9.34 9.77
CA THR A 73 2.01 -8.85 9.29
C THR A 73 3.00 -10.00 9.18
N SER A 74 3.92 -9.90 8.24
CA SER A 74 5.06 -10.81 8.09
C SER A 74 6.34 -10.08 8.50
N GLY A 75 7.09 -10.67 9.44
CA GLY A 75 8.36 -10.13 9.89
C GLY A 75 8.27 -8.82 10.69
N SER A 76 9.45 -8.30 11.03
CA SER A 76 9.62 -7.05 11.77
C SER A 76 9.63 -5.83 10.84
N ARG A 77 9.38 -4.66 11.42
CA ARG A 77 9.60 -3.38 10.74
C ARG A 77 11.07 -3.23 10.37
N PHE A 78 11.35 -2.70 9.19
CA PHE A 78 12.69 -2.42 8.72
C PHE A 78 12.77 -1.01 8.13
N LEU A 79 13.97 -0.45 8.13
CA LEU A 79 14.23 0.90 7.65
C LEU A 79 14.48 0.84 6.15
N ASP A 80 13.75 1.66 5.38
CA ASP A 80 14.15 2.03 4.03
C ASP A 80 14.64 3.48 4.04
N ALA A 81 15.85 3.68 3.52
CA ALA A 81 16.55 4.95 3.55
C ALA A 81 16.72 5.59 2.17
N GLY A 82 16.06 5.07 1.13
CA GLY A 82 16.13 5.69 -0.19
C GLY A 82 15.72 4.83 -1.39
N GLY A 83 14.99 3.74 -1.20
CA GLY A 83 14.37 2.99 -2.30
C GLY A 83 13.42 3.91 -3.07
N ARG A 84 13.52 3.97 -4.40
CA ARG A 84 12.69 4.86 -5.22
C ARG A 84 11.92 4.11 -6.29
N ARG A 85 10.65 4.49 -6.48
CA ARG A 85 9.81 4.08 -7.60
C ARG A 85 8.99 5.27 -8.08
N ASN A 86 8.85 5.43 -9.40
CA ASN A 86 8.10 6.54 -10.01
C ASN A 86 8.55 7.93 -9.51
N GLY A 87 9.84 8.10 -9.18
CA GLY A 87 10.39 9.34 -8.62
C GLY A 87 10.12 9.58 -7.12
N MET A 88 9.40 8.67 -6.46
CA MET A 88 8.96 8.76 -5.07
C MET A 88 9.81 7.82 -4.19
N HIS A 89 10.01 8.15 -2.91
CA HIS A 89 10.58 7.19 -1.96
C HIS A 89 9.53 6.12 -1.69
N ALA A 90 9.87 4.85 -1.90
CA ALA A 90 8.96 3.75 -1.72
C ALA A 90 9.62 2.55 -1.04
N CYS A 91 8.91 1.95 -0.08
CA CYS A 91 9.26 0.69 0.56
C CYS A 91 9.45 -0.41 -0.49
N PRO A 92 10.31 -1.43 -0.27
CA PRO A 92 10.53 -2.50 -1.25
C PRO A 92 9.23 -3.17 -1.74
N TYR A 93 9.24 -3.73 -2.96
CA TYR A 93 8.07 -4.42 -3.50
C TYR A 93 7.52 -5.47 -2.52
N GLY A 94 6.20 -5.53 -2.40
CA GLY A 94 5.52 -6.42 -1.47
C GLY A 94 5.39 -5.88 -0.04
N SER A 95 5.98 -4.72 0.28
CA SER A 95 5.89 -4.12 1.62
C SER A 95 5.15 -2.79 1.60
N VAL A 96 4.65 -2.39 2.77
CA VAL A 96 3.87 -1.17 2.98
C VAL A 96 4.55 -0.27 4.01
N MET A 97 4.26 1.02 3.92
CA MET A 97 4.68 2.02 4.88
C MET A 97 3.92 1.84 6.19
N VAL A 98 4.67 1.83 7.29
CA VAL A 98 4.15 1.82 8.67
C VAL A 98 4.71 3.00 9.47
N GLY A 99 5.56 3.83 8.89
CA GLY A 99 6.07 5.06 9.48
C GLY A 99 6.92 5.87 8.50
N LEU A 100 7.18 7.12 8.89
CA LEU A 100 7.87 8.11 8.08
C LEU A 100 8.69 9.05 8.97
N HIS A 101 9.94 9.26 8.59
CA HIS A 101 10.78 10.35 9.09
C HIS A 101 10.87 11.46 8.05
N VAL A 102 9.99 12.46 8.15
CA VAL A 102 9.84 13.53 7.14
C VAL A 102 11.18 14.23 6.81
N SER A 103 11.97 14.61 7.82
CA SER A 103 13.20 15.40 7.60
C SER A 103 14.34 14.64 6.92
N ASN A 104 14.41 13.33 7.11
CA ASN A 104 15.48 12.49 6.55
C ASN A 104 15.00 11.73 5.31
N ASP A 105 13.72 11.88 4.96
CA ASP A 105 13.04 11.06 3.95
C ASP A 105 13.33 9.57 4.19
N TYR A 106 13.09 9.06 5.41
CA TYR A 106 13.21 7.63 5.72
C TYR A 106 11.84 7.01 5.94
N LEU A 107 11.66 5.77 5.50
CA LEU A 107 10.44 5.01 5.67
C LEU A 107 10.66 3.87 6.66
N ALA A 108 9.71 3.68 7.57
CA ALA A 108 9.55 2.39 8.23
C ALA A 108 8.63 1.54 7.36
N CYS A 109 9.14 0.40 6.94
CA CYS A 109 8.45 -0.52 6.05
C CYS A 109 8.17 -1.84 6.78
N GLN A 110 7.10 -2.53 6.36
CA GLN A 110 6.78 -3.85 6.87
C GLN A 110 6.06 -4.67 5.79
N TYR A 111 6.36 -5.96 5.73
CA TYR A 111 5.59 -6.86 4.88
C TYR A 111 4.23 -7.14 5.55
N PRO A 112 3.10 -6.91 4.87
CA PRO A 112 1.83 -7.45 5.32
C PRO A 112 1.85 -8.98 5.24
N GLY A 113 0.95 -9.65 5.97
CA GLY A 113 0.78 -11.11 5.84
C GLY A 113 0.04 -11.54 4.58
N THR A 114 -0.45 -10.57 3.79
CA THR A 114 -1.07 -10.76 2.49
C THR A 114 -0.19 -10.15 1.39
N SER A 115 -0.38 -10.59 0.15
CA SER A 115 0.40 -10.06 -0.98
C SER A 115 -0.05 -8.65 -1.34
N VAL A 116 0.90 -7.80 -1.75
CA VAL A 116 0.61 -6.57 -2.48
C VAL A 116 0.67 -6.91 -3.96
N VAL A 117 -0.45 -6.76 -4.66
CA VAL A 117 -0.62 -7.19 -6.05
C VAL A 117 -0.58 -6.02 -7.04
N SER A 118 -0.78 -4.79 -6.57
CA SER A 118 -0.78 -3.60 -7.42
C SER A 118 -0.37 -2.34 -6.65
N GLU A 119 0.18 -1.38 -7.38
CA GLU A 119 0.49 -0.03 -6.89
C GLU A 119 0.01 1.00 -7.91
N TYR A 120 -0.48 2.14 -7.44
CA TYR A 120 -0.73 3.32 -8.27
C TYR A 120 -0.25 4.58 -7.56
N VAL A 121 -0.04 5.68 -8.28
CA VAL A 121 0.31 6.97 -7.67
C VAL A 121 -0.96 7.80 -7.50
N ASP A 122 -1.31 8.12 -6.25
CA ASP A 122 -2.37 9.07 -5.90
C ASP A 122 -1.78 10.47 -5.77
N GLY A 123 -2.38 11.42 -6.49
CA GLY A 123 -1.81 12.75 -6.68
C GLY A 123 -2.77 13.76 -7.31
N SER A 124 -2.32 15.02 -7.29
CA SER A 124 -2.96 16.27 -7.72
C SER A 124 -4.29 16.19 -8.54
N PRO A 125 -5.46 16.45 -7.92
CA PRO A 125 -5.64 16.59 -6.48
C PRO A 125 -5.57 15.23 -5.80
N GLY A 126 -4.75 15.12 -4.75
CA GLY A 126 -4.73 13.90 -3.92
C GLY A 126 -6.12 13.63 -3.34
N THR A 127 -6.45 12.35 -3.19
CA THR A 127 -7.72 11.94 -2.59
C THR A 127 -7.73 12.36 -1.13
N ASN A 128 -8.74 13.13 -0.71
CA ASN A 128 -8.84 13.58 0.68
C ASN A 128 -10.02 12.93 1.41
N ASP A 129 -9.86 12.70 2.71
CA ASP A 129 -10.96 12.31 3.59
C ASP A 129 -11.63 13.52 4.27
N SER A 130 -12.54 13.26 5.22
CA SER A 130 -13.25 14.29 6.00
C SER A 130 -12.35 15.06 6.97
N TYR A 131 -11.14 14.58 7.26
CA TYR A 131 -10.13 15.24 8.08
C TYR A 131 -9.04 15.87 7.19
N PRO A 132 -9.44 16.68 6.20
CA PRO A 132 -8.69 17.00 4.96
C PRO A 132 -7.29 16.34 4.83
N MET A 133 -7.25 15.00 4.90
CA MET A 133 -6.01 14.24 4.89
C MET A 133 -5.89 13.58 3.54
N HIS A 134 -4.73 13.69 2.92
CA HIS A 134 -4.44 12.91 1.72
C HIS A 134 -4.42 11.43 2.12
N VAL A 135 -5.15 10.60 1.40
CA VAL A 135 -5.34 9.17 1.69
C VAL A 135 -5.21 8.36 0.41
N CYS A 136 -4.82 7.10 0.57
CA CYS A 136 -4.86 6.13 -0.51
C CYS A 136 -6.30 5.64 -0.71
N GLY A 137 -7.04 6.34 -1.57
CA GLY A 137 -8.43 6.05 -1.91
C GLY A 137 -9.42 6.23 -0.75
N ALA A 138 -10.69 5.87 -0.98
CA ALA A 138 -11.75 5.92 0.05
C ALA A 138 -11.65 4.79 1.11
N GLY A 139 -10.52 4.08 1.17
CA GLY A 139 -10.28 2.90 2.01
C GLY A 139 -9.85 1.68 1.19
N GLY A 140 -9.00 0.82 1.78
CA GLY A 140 -8.58 -0.46 1.18
C GLY A 140 -7.21 -0.47 0.50
N TYR A 141 -6.46 0.63 0.55
CA TYR A 141 -5.09 0.71 0.07
C TYR A 141 -4.17 1.21 1.19
N ALA A 142 -2.95 0.68 1.28
CA ALA A 142 -1.91 1.26 2.12
C ALA A 142 -0.95 2.08 1.28
N MET A 143 -0.29 3.03 1.91
CA MET A 143 0.86 3.70 1.32
C MET A 143 2.01 2.69 1.23
N SER A 144 2.65 2.57 0.07
CA SER A 144 3.94 1.91 -0.11
C SER A 144 5.04 2.88 -0.50
N GLY A 145 4.69 4.13 -0.79
CA GLY A 145 5.64 5.20 -1.08
C GLY A 145 5.03 6.59 -0.95
N ILE A 146 5.91 7.58 -0.95
CA ILE A 146 5.58 8.98 -0.73
C ILE A 146 6.57 9.91 -1.46
N HIS A 147 6.06 11.04 -1.92
CA HIS A 147 6.86 12.19 -2.30
C HIS A 147 6.47 13.37 -1.40
N VAL A 148 7.23 13.57 -0.32
CA VAL A 148 6.91 14.53 0.75
C VAL A 148 6.63 15.93 0.20
N SER A 149 7.51 16.46 -0.66
CA SER A 149 7.39 17.85 -1.15
C SER A 149 6.20 18.09 -2.07
N ASN A 150 5.72 17.06 -2.76
CA ASN A 150 4.64 17.18 -3.75
C ASN A 150 3.32 16.61 -3.21
N ASN A 151 3.33 16.11 -1.96
CA ASN A 151 2.20 15.43 -1.35
C ASN A 151 1.58 14.37 -2.29
N LEU A 152 2.43 13.47 -2.84
CA LEU A 152 2.00 12.34 -3.68
C LEU A 152 2.20 11.05 -2.91
N PHE A 153 1.29 10.07 -3.04
CA PHE A 153 1.42 8.76 -2.40
C PHE A 153 1.43 7.63 -3.43
N THR A 154 2.29 6.63 -3.21
CA THR A 154 2.17 5.34 -3.90
C THR A 154 1.25 4.48 -3.06
N CYS A 155 0.13 4.07 -3.63
CA CYS A 155 -0.96 3.37 -2.97
C CYS A 155 -1.01 1.92 -3.45
N ALA A 156 -0.83 1.01 -2.51
CA ALA A 156 -0.70 -0.42 -2.67
C ALA A 156 -1.98 -1.16 -2.26
N ARG A 157 -2.34 -2.18 -3.05
CA ARG A 157 -3.41 -3.15 -2.76
C ARG A 157 -2.92 -4.55 -3.03
#